data_AF-A2EZ88-F1
#
_entry.id   AF-A2EZ88-F1
#
_cell.length_a   1.000
_cell.length_b   1.000
_cell.length_c   1.000
_cell.angle_alpha   90.00
_cell.angle_beta   90.00
_cell.angle_gamma   90.00
#
_symmetry.space_group_name_H-M   'P 1'
#
loop_
_entity.id
_entity.type
_entity.pdbx_description
1 polymer ?
#
loop_
_entity_poly.entity_id
_entity_poly.type
_entity_poly.pdbx_seq_one_letter_code
_entity_poly.pdbx_strand_id
1 'polypeptide(L)'
;MISSSMNCYVQSPSPVGTLDDSSKISPINEMLALRTMIQDISNKSVKIYNLNELCNTYGIKRRGFYDFLSIGTVFKICYRHTNDTFEWYGFNETYKVLVFISQTVQKESMNKGIKEFFDCSANSSLQNLALNVVKLFFYLNTKFLDLRQVAKLFSQGTSKYKTMLRKLYTVAAGLELAEIIGKTNRVAEIKFLHPIPSRAFADPTDIMSMLNTKEELDAESNFEGRRKIFQAITYDRRFLAAESVRPVLMFQTPAEVY
;
A
#
# COMPACT_ATOMS: atom_id res chain seq x y z
N MET A 1 -46.83 11.82 -70.18
CA MET A 1 -45.54 11.12 -70.05
C MET A 1 -45.02 11.35 -68.64
N ILE A 2 -45.08 10.31 -67.81
CA ILE A 2 -44.83 10.36 -66.36
C ILE A 2 -43.35 10.02 -66.16
N SER A 3 -42.58 10.95 -65.59
CA SER A 3 -41.20 10.72 -65.16
C SER A 3 -41.22 10.20 -63.73
N SER A 4 -40.69 8.98 -63.54
CA SER A 4 -40.62 8.27 -62.27
C SER A 4 -39.16 8.28 -61.80
N SER A 5 -38.88 9.00 -60.72
CA SER A 5 -37.54 9.09 -60.12
C SER A 5 -37.39 8.04 -59.03
N MET A 6 -36.48 7.08 -59.25
CA MET A 6 -36.07 6.05 -58.29
C MET A 6 -35.27 6.66 -57.13
N ASN A 7 -35.76 6.48 -55.89
CA ASN A 7 -35.00 6.73 -54.68
C ASN A 7 -34.19 5.48 -54.31
N CYS A 8 -32.85 5.58 -54.33
CA CYS A 8 -31.94 4.58 -53.78
C CYS A 8 -31.79 4.81 -52.27
N TYR A 9 -32.38 3.95 -51.45
CA TYR A 9 -32.12 3.91 -50.02
C TYR A 9 -30.75 3.25 -49.77
N VAL A 10 -29.78 4.05 -49.34
CA VAL A 10 -28.50 3.59 -48.78
C VAL A 10 -28.78 3.08 -47.37
N GLN A 11 -28.64 1.77 -47.15
CA GLN A 11 -28.69 1.15 -45.83
C GLN A 11 -27.47 1.59 -45.02
N SER A 12 -27.72 2.23 -43.89
CA SER A 12 -26.71 2.55 -42.88
C SER A 12 -26.23 1.29 -42.17
N PRO A 13 -24.92 1.17 -41.87
CA PRO A 13 -24.38 0.04 -41.11
C PRO A 13 -24.90 0.08 -39.67
N SER A 14 -25.39 -1.08 -39.21
CA SER A 14 -25.89 -1.31 -37.86
C SER A 14 -24.79 -1.09 -36.80
N PRO A 15 -25.13 -0.58 -35.60
CA PRO A 15 -24.15 -0.33 -34.57
C PRO A 15 -23.58 -1.64 -34.02
N VAL A 16 -22.25 -1.69 -33.97
CA VAL A 16 -21.44 -2.73 -33.34
C VAL A 16 -21.89 -2.89 -31.88
N GLY A 17 -22.28 -4.10 -31.51
CA GLY A 17 -22.74 -4.44 -30.17
C GLY A 17 -21.70 -4.08 -29.11
N THR A 18 -22.11 -3.26 -28.16
CA THR A 18 -21.42 -3.06 -26.90
C THR A 18 -21.41 -4.37 -26.13
N LEU A 19 -20.22 -4.93 -25.88
CA LEU A 19 -20.00 -6.00 -24.91
C LEU A 19 -20.31 -5.46 -23.50
N ASP A 20 -21.59 -5.44 -23.17
CA ASP A 20 -22.07 -5.16 -21.83
C ASP A 20 -22.20 -6.49 -21.09
N ASP A 21 -21.08 -7.00 -20.60
CA ASP A 21 -21.09 -8.00 -19.55
C ASP A 21 -20.04 -7.62 -18.51
N SER A 22 -20.43 -6.66 -17.67
CA SER A 22 -19.74 -6.30 -16.42
C SER A 22 -19.87 -7.42 -15.40
N SER A 23 -19.46 -8.63 -15.78
CA SER A 23 -19.18 -9.73 -14.86
C SER A 23 -18.26 -9.19 -13.78
N LYS A 24 -18.77 -9.16 -12.55
CA LYS A 24 -18.09 -8.56 -11.40
C LYS A 24 -16.81 -9.34 -11.13
N ILE A 25 -15.69 -8.89 -11.71
CA ILE A 25 -14.36 -9.43 -11.43
C ILE A 25 -14.16 -9.36 -9.91
N SER A 26 -13.98 -10.52 -9.28
CA SER A 26 -13.69 -10.63 -7.86
C SER A 26 -12.40 -9.86 -7.54
N PRO A 27 -12.28 -9.17 -6.38
CA PRO A 27 -11.06 -8.46 -6.00
C PRO A 27 -9.78 -9.32 -6.05
N ILE A 28 -9.91 -10.63 -5.84
CA ILE A 28 -8.79 -11.58 -5.95
C ILE A 28 -8.28 -11.68 -7.39
N ASN A 29 -9.21 -11.75 -8.36
CA ASN A 29 -8.88 -11.84 -9.78
C ASN A 29 -8.26 -10.53 -10.28
N GLU A 30 -8.71 -9.38 -9.74
CA GLU A 30 -8.14 -8.07 -10.06
C GLU A 30 -6.67 -7.95 -9.62
N MET A 31 -6.33 -8.43 -8.41
CA MET A 31 -4.95 -8.43 -7.92
C MET A 31 -4.05 -9.38 -8.73
N LEU A 32 -4.56 -10.53 -9.15
CA LEU A 32 -3.83 -11.47 -10.02
C LEU A 32 -3.56 -10.81 -11.38
N ALA A 33 -4.57 -10.20 -11.99
CA ALA A 33 -4.43 -9.49 -13.26
C ALA A 33 -3.41 -8.34 -13.16
N LEU A 34 -3.43 -7.57 -12.06
CA LEU A 34 -2.43 -6.54 -11.78
C LEU A 34 -1.01 -7.12 -11.72
N ARG A 35 -0.83 -8.26 -11.06
CA ARG A 35 0.47 -8.94 -10.98
C ARG A 35 0.96 -9.38 -12.36
N THR A 36 0.10 -10.01 -13.17
CA THR A 36 0.43 -10.39 -14.55
C THR A 36 0.82 -9.18 -15.39
N MET A 37 0.03 -8.10 -15.32
CA MET A 37 0.33 -6.86 -16.02
C MET A 37 1.70 -6.28 -15.64
N ILE A 38 2.03 -6.26 -14.35
CA ILE A 38 3.33 -5.75 -13.85
C ILE A 38 4.49 -6.63 -14.34
N GLN A 39 4.32 -7.95 -14.38
CA GLN A 39 5.32 -8.87 -14.92
C GLN A 39 5.54 -8.62 -16.41
N ASP A 40 4.47 -8.44 -17.18
CA ASP A 40 4.55 -8.17 -18.62
C ASP A 40 5.19 -6.81 -18.93
N ILE A 41 4.91 -5.78 -18.11
CA ILE A 41 5.57 -4.48 -18.19
C ILE A 41 7.07 -4.61 -17.88
N SER A 42 7.43 -5.43 -16.90
CA SER A 42 8.82 -5.63 -16.48
C SER A 42 9.67 -6.36 -17.53
N ASN A 43 9.05 -7.18 -18.38
CA ASN A 43 9.73 -7.91 -19.46
C ASN A 43 9.88 -7.09 -20.76
N LYS A 44 9.21 -5.94 -20.88
CA LYS A 44 9.24 -5.09 -22.07
C LYS A 44 10.34 -4.02 -21.96
N SER A 45 10.96 -3.68 -23.10
CA SER A 45 11.98 -2.63 -23.18
C SER A 45 11.41 -1.20 -23.17
N VAL A 46 10.10 -1.06 -23.41
CA VAL A 46 9.40 0.22 -23.37
C VAL A 46 9.41 0.75 -21.94
N LYS A 47 9.74 2.03 -21.78
CA LYS A 47 9.76 2.67 -20.46
C LYS A 47 8.47 3.41 -20.14
N ILE A 48 7.83 4.04 -21.13
CA ILE A 48 6.65 4.88 -20.92
C ILE A 48 5.40 4.15 -21.38
N TYR A 49 4.38 4.10 -20.51
CA TYR A 49 3.14 3.39 -20.75
C TYR A 49 1.92 4.30 -20.59
N ASN A 50 0.89 4.04 -21.40
CA ASN A 50 -0.43 4.61 -21.23
C ASN A 50 -1.28 3.71 -20.31
N LEU A 51 -1.82 4.31 -19.26
CA LEU A 51 -2.62 3.61 -18.25
C LEU A 51 -3.93 3.08 -18.80
N ASN A 52 -4.60 3.82 -19.70
CA ASN A 52 -5.89 3.42 -20.26
C ASN A 52 -5.75 2.19 -21.14
N GLU A 53 -4.71 2.17 -21.97
CA GLU A 53 -4.40 1.03 -22.84
C GLU A 53 -4.12 -0.22 -22.02
N LEU A 54 -3.30 -0.12 -20.97
CA LEU A 54 -3.03 -1.24 -20.07
C LEU A 54 -4.29 -1.70 -19.34
N CYS A 55 -5.04 -0.80 -18.71
CA CYS A 55 -6.27 -1.16 -18.00
C CYS A 55 -7.29 -1.86 -18.91
N ASN A 56 -7.45 -1.39 -20.15
CA ASN A 56 -8.34 -2.02 -21.13
C ASN A 56 -7.82 -3.40 -21.57
N THR A 57 -6.51 -3.53 -21.79
CA THR A 57 -5.87 -4.79 -22.23
C THR A 57 -6.03 -5.91 -21.20
N TYR A 58 -5.86 -5.60 -19.91
CA TYR A 58 -5.93 -6.60 -18.83
C TYR A 58 -7.30 -6.64 -18.12
N GLY A 59 -8.26 -5.81 -18.52
CA GLY A 59 -9.59 -5.73 -17.90
C GLY A 59 -9.56 -5.25 -16.44
N ILE A 60 -8.61 -4.38 -16.08
CA ILE A 60 -8.38 -3.93 -14.70
C ILE A 60 -9.02 -2.55 -14.48
N LYS A 61 -9.61 -2.33 -13.30
CA LYS A 61 -10.15 -1.01 -12.95
C LYS A 61 -9.01 -0.03 -12.69
N ARG A 62 -9.11 1.15 -13.31
CA ARG A 62 -8.11 2.23 -13.17
C ARG A 62 -7.79 2.56 -11.71
N ARG A 63 -8.79 2.53 -10.82
CA ARG A 63 -8.61 2.91 -9.41
C ARG A 63 -7.57 2.06 -8.68
N GLY A 64 -7.63 0.72 -8.83
CA GLY A 64 -6.68 -0.18 -8.16
C GLY A 64 -5.25 0.04 -8.65
N PHE A 65 -5.10 0.27 -9.96
CA PHE A 65 -3.78 0.54 -10.54
C PHE A 65 -3.21 1.91 -10.14
N TYR A 66 -4.06 2.95 -10.03
CA TYR A 66 -3.63 4.25 -9.50
C TYR A 66 -3.14 4.17 -8.05
N ASP A 67 -3.80 3.36 -7.23
CA ASP A 67 -3.36 3.14 -5.84
C ASP A 67 -1.97 2.48 -5.83
N PHE A 68 -1.73 1.48 -6.69
CA PHE A 68 -0.41 0.88 -6.87
C PHE A 68 0.64 1.88 -7.37
N LEU A 69 0.37 2.63 -8.44
CA LEU A 69 1.32 3.62 -8.96
C LEU A 69 1.66 4.68 -7.91
N SER A 70 0.68 5.12 -7.14
CA SER A 70 0.90 6.07 -6.05
C SER A 70 1.87 5.50 -5.00
N ILE A 71 1.79 4.21 -4.68
CA ILE A 71 2.73 3.56 -3.77
C ILE A 71 4.09 3.36 -4.44
N GLY A 72 4.11 2.92 -5.69
CA GLY A 72 5.32 2.62 -6.46
C GLY A 72 6.22 3.84 -6.69
N THR A 73 5.66 5.05 -6.79
CA THR A 73 6.47 6.27 -6.93
C THR A 73 7.35 6.55 -5.72
N VAL A 74 6.91 6.19 -4.51
CA VAL A 74 7.69 6.37 -3.27
C VAL A 74 8.95 5.50 -3.30
N PHE A 75 8.83 4.29 -3.84
CA PHE A 75 9.91 3.29 -3.88
C PHE A 75 10.68 3.30 -5.21
N LYS A 76 10.51 4.35 -6.02
CA LYS A 76 11.18 4.54 -7.32
C LYS A 76 10.97 3.39 -8.31
N ILE A 77 9.86 2.67 -8.20
CA ILE A 77 9.48 1.60 -9.13
C ILE A 77 8.96 2.19 -10.44
N CYS A 78 8.23 3.30 -10.34
CA CYS A 78 7.69 4.03 -11.47
C CYS A 78 7.68 5.53 -11.19
N TYR A 79 7.53 6.34 -12.25
CA TYR A 79 7.31 7.78 -12.15
C TYR A 79 6.12 8.20 -12.98
N ARG A 80 5.27 9.05 -12.42
CA ARG A 80 4.05 9.51 -13.10
C ARG A 80 4.34 10.81 -13.82
N HIS A 81 4.16 10.83 -15.14
CA HIS A 81 4.37 12.00 -15.98
C HIS A 81 3.08 12.82 -16.09
N THR A 82 1.97 12.16 -16.40
CA THR A 82 0.65 12.80 -16.53
C THR A 82 -0.42 11.98 -15.80
N ASN A 83 -1.68 12.38 -15.93
CA ASN A 83 -2.77 11.61 -15.34
C ASN A 83 -2.89 10.19 -15.93
N ASP A 84 -2.47 10.01 -17.19
CA ASP A 84 -2.68 8.78 -17.95
C ASP A 84 -1.36 8.12 -18.42
N THR A 85 -0.22 8.77 -18.21
CA THR A 85 1.09 8.21 -18.59
C THR A 85 2.04 8.10 -17.40
N PHE A 86 2.80 7.00 -17.37
CA PHE A 86 3.84 6.77 -16.37
C PHE A 86 5.04 6.08 -17.02
N GLU A 87 6.20 6.23 -16.38
CA GLU A 87 7.44 5.57 -16.72
C GLU A 87 7.74 4.45 -15.73
N TRP A 88 8.15 3.29 -16.22
CA TRP A 88 8.53 2.12 -15.44
C TRP A 88 10.04 2.03 -15.31
N TYR A 89 10.54 1.98 -14.08
CA TYR A 89 11.96 1.77 -13.77
C TYR A 89 12.27 0.36 -13.26
N GLY A 90 11.24 -0.39 -12.85
CA GLY A 90 11.37 -1.73 -12.29
C GLY A 90 11.79 -1.74 -10.82
N PHE A 91 12.12 -2.92 -10.30
CA PHE A 91 12.40 -3.13 -8.87
C PHE A 91 13.87 -2.94 -8.47
N ASN A 92 14.75 -2.68 -9.43
CA ASN A 92 16.21 -2.63 -9.21
C ASN A 92 16.61 -1.53 -8.22
N GLU A 93 15.95 -0.38 -8.27
CA GLU A 93 16.26 0.77 -7.41
C GLU A 93 15.56 0.69 -6.04
N THR A 94 14.58 -0.21 -5.87
CA THR A 94 13.80 -0.33 -4.64
C THR A 94 14.69 -0.65 -3.44
N TYR A 95 15.67 -1.54 -3.60
CA TYR A 95 16.59 -1.87 -2.51
C TYR A 95 17.41 -0.67 -2.02
N LYS A 96 17.91 0.17 -2.95
CA LYS A 96 18.67 1.38 -2.58
C LYS A 96 17.80 2.35 -1.78
N VAL A 97 16.55 2.51 -2.18
CA VAL A 97 15.57 3.33 -1.45
C VAL A 97 15.31 2.76 -0.06
N LEU A 98 15.17 1.45 0.09
CA LEU A 98 14.98 0.80 1.39
C LEU A 98 16.17 0.99 2.33
N VAL A 99 17.41 0.88 1.82
CA VAL A 99 18.63 1.17 2.59
C VAL A 99 18.64 2.62 3.07
N PHE A 100 18.33 3.56 2.18
CA PHE A 100 18.23 4.98 2.52
C PHE A 100 17.16 5.26 3.59
N ILE A 101 15.99 4.64 3.47
CA ILE A 101 14.92 4.73 4.48
C ILE A 101 15.41 4.18 5.82
N SER A 102 16.07 3.02 5.84
CA SER A 102 16.60 2.43 7.08
C SER A 102 17.59 3.37 7.78
N GLN A 103 18.54 3.94 7.04
CA GLN A 103 19.52 4.90 7.59
C GLN A 103 18.84 6.16 8.15
N THR A 104 17.82 6.67 7.44
CA THR A 104 17.04 7.82 7.87
C THR A 104 16.30 7.52 9.18
N VAL A 105 15.67 6.35 9.26
CA VAL A 105 14.96 5.89 10.47
C VAL A 105 15.92 5.76 11.65
N GLN A 106 17.08 5.15 11.46
CA GLN A 106 18.08 5.00 12.52
C GLN A 106 18.48 6.37 13.09
N LYS A 107 18.83 7.33 12.22
CA LYS A 107 19.22 8.69 12.61
C LYS A 107 18.09 9.45 13.33
N GLU A 108 16.87 9.41 12.79
CA GLU A 108 15.75 10.17 13.34
C GLU A 108 15.20 9.56 14.64
N SER A 109 15.28 8.24 14.78
CA SER A 109 14.72 7.50 15.92
C SER A 109 15.42 7.77 17.26
N MET A 110 16.60 8.40 17.25
CA MET A 110 17.29 8.82 18.46
C MET A 110 16.66 10.06 19.09
N ASN A 111 15.97 10.89 18.30
CA ASN A 111 15.52 12.21 18.73
C ASN A 111 14.00 12.34 18.89
N LYS A 112 13.23 11.37 18.41
CA LYS A 112 11.76 11.45 18.35
C LYS A 112 11.09 10.24 18.99
N GLY A 113 10.04 10.50 19.75
CA GLY A 113 9.17 9.45 20.27
C GLY A 113 8.34 8.78 19.17
N ILE A 114 7.87 7.55 19.39
CA ILE A 114 7.11 6.78 18.39
C ILE A 114 5.88 7.52 17.85
N LYS A 115 5.17 8.29 18.69
CA LYS A 115 3.98 9.04 18.29
C LYS A 115 4.30 10.20 17.35
N GLU A 116 5.38 10.93 17.64
CA GLU A 116 5.86 12.03 16.82
C GLU A 116 6.48 11.53 15.51
N PHE A 117 7.14 10.37 15.58
CA PHE A 117 7.75 9.72 14.42
C PHE A 117 6.69 9.26 13.41
N PHE A 118 5.56 8.74 13.89
CA PHE A 118 4.49 8.17 13.06
C PHE A 118 3.20 9.01 13.09
N ASP A 119 3.31 10.33 13.07
CA ASP A 119 2.15 11.20 12.94
C ASP A 119 1.61 11.23 11.50
N CYS A 120 0.50 10.53 11.27
CA CYS A 120 -0.22 10.51 10.00
C CYS A 120 -1.49 11.39 10.01
N SER A 121 -1.70 12.20 11.05
CA SER A 121 -2.92 13.00 11.21
C SER A 121 -3.05 14.07 10.12
N ALA A 122 -1.95 14.74 9.78
CA ALA A 122 -1.91 15.79 8.78
C ALA A 122 -1.95 15.26 7.33
N ASN A 123 -1.34 14.10 7.07
CA ASN A 123 -1.25 13.52 5.73
C ASN A 123 -1.47 12.01 5.74
N SER A 124 -2.69 11.59 5.39
CA SER A 124 -3.06 10.17 5.27
C SER A 124 -3.12 9.69 3.81
N SER A 125 -2.29 10.27 2.93
CA SER A 125 -2.13 9.79 1.55
C SER A 125 -1.55 8.37 1.52
N LEU A 126 -1.86 7.60 0.48
CA LEU A 126 -1.35 6.23 0.34
C LEU A 126 0.19 6.20 0.28
N GLN A 127 0.79 7.21 -0.33
CA GLN A 127 2.25 7.40 -0.39
C GLN A 127 2.86 7.50 1.02
N ASN A 128 2.35 8.42 1.84
CA ASN A 128 2.87 8.63 3.18
C ASN A 128 2.64 7.40 4.07
N LEU A 129 1.47 6.77 3.96
CA LEU A 129 1.17 5.54 4.70
C LEU A 129 2.10 4.39 4.31
N ALA A 130 2.36 4.19 3.01
CA ALA A 130 3.30 3.17 2.54
C ALA A 130 4.72 3.41 3.06
N LEU A 131 5.20 4.66 2.99
CA LEU A 131 6.49 5.05 3.55
C LEU A 131 6.56 4.76 5.06
N ASN A 132 5.53 5.16 5.81
CA ASN A 132 5.50 4.98 7.26
C ASN A 132 5.37 3.52 7.68
N VAL A 133 4.66 2.67 6.92
CA VAL A 133 4.64 1.22 7.16
C VAL A 133 6.04 0.63 7.02
N VAL A 134 6.77 0.99 5.96
CA VAL A 134 8.15 0.51 5.75
C VAL A 134 9.09 1.06 6.82
N LYS A 135 8.99 2.35 7.16
CA LYS A 135 9.74 2.95 8.27
C LYS A 135 9.48 2.22 9.60
N LEU A 136 8.24 1.77 9.85
CA LEU A 136 7.88 1.09 11.09
C LEU A 136 8.56 -0.28 11.22
N PHE A 137 8.73 -1.03 10.12
CA PHE A 137 9.52 -2.26 10.14
C PHE A 137 10.96 -2.01 10.60
N PHE A 138 11.62 -0.97 10.06
CA PHE A 138 12.98 -0.59 10.45
C PHE A 138 13.05 -0.02 11.87
N TYR A 139 12.04 0.78 12.28
CA TYR A 139 12.00 1.41 13.60
C TYR A 139 11.91 0.38 14.73
N LEU A 140 11.12 -0.67 14.53
CA LEU A 140 10.90 -1.75 15.50
C LEU A 140 11.88 -2.93 15.34
N ASN A 141 12.67 -2.94 14.26
CA ASN A 141 13.54 -4.04 13.86
C ASN A 141 12.79 -5.40 13.88
N THR A 142 11.60 -5.46 13.27
CA THR A 142 10.75 -6.66 13.22
C THR A 142 10.47 -7.10 11.80
N LYS A 143 10.29 -8.39 11.58
CA LYS A 143 9.88 -8.95 10.28
C LYS A 143 8.37 -9.00 10.08
N PHE A 144 7.59 -8.90 11.15
CA PHE A 144 6.14 -9.06 11.12
C PHE A 144 5.43 -7.88 11.74
N LEU A 145 4.35 -7.42 11.11
CA LEU A 145 3.49 -6.35 11.62
C LEU A 145 2.01 -6.71 11.42
N ASP A 146 1.18 -6.39 12.42
CA ASP A 146 -0.28 -6.48 12.33
C ASP A 146 -0.87 -5.12 11.94
N LEU A 147 -1.53 -5.05 10.79
CA LEU A 147 -2.14 -3.82 10.25
C LEU A 147 -3.18 -3.20 11.20
N ARG A 148 -3.82 -3.99 12.07
CA ARG A 148 -4.73 -3.46 13.10
C ARG A 148 -3.99 -2.63 14.13
N GLN A 149 -2.82 -3.10 14.55
CA GLN A 149 -1.96 -2.39 15.50
C GLN A 149 -1.37 -1.13 14.85
N VAL A 150 -0.90 -1.25 13.60
CA VAL A 150 -0.40 -0.10 12.82
C VAL A 150 -1.50 0.95 12.63
N ALA A 151 -2.73 0.54 12.31
CA ALA A 151 -3.85 1.45 12.15
C ALA A 151 -4.14 2.25 13.43
N LYS A 152 -4.06 1.61 14.61
CA LYS A 152 -4.24 2.30 15.91
C LYS A 152 -3.14 3.33 16.16
N LEU A 153 -1.89 2.96 15.87
CA LEU A 153 -0.75 3.88 16.00
C LEU A 153 -0.93 5.09 15.08
N PHE A 154 -1.21 4.86 13.81
CA PHE A 154 -1.32 5.92 12.79
C PHE A 154 -2.57 6.78 12.94
N SER A 155 -3.65 6.23 13.50
CA SER A 155 -4.85 7.02 13.80
C SER A 155 -4.69 7.86 15.07
N GLN A 156 -3.65 7.62 15.89
CA GLN A 156 -3.38 8.29 17.17
C GLN A 156 -4.63 8.41 18.07
N GLY A 157 -5.47 7.38 18.04
CA GLY A 157 -6.70 7.35 18.80
C GLY A 157 -7.86 8.22 18.30
N THR A 158 -7.78 8.75 17.08
CA THR A 158 -8.90 9.48 16.44
C THR A 158 -10.03 8.54 16.01
N SER A 159 -11.23 9.08 15.77
CA SER A 159 -12.41 8.36 15.27
C SER A 159 -12.25 7.74 13.86
N LYS A 160 -11.08 7.89 13.22
CA LYS A 160 -10.80 7.48 11.84
C LYS A 160 -10.12 6.12 11.72
N TYR A 161 -10.07 5.31 12.79
CA TYR A 161 -9.43 3.99 12.79
C TYR A 161 -9.86 3.09 11.63
N LYS A 162 -11.16 2.90 11.39
CA LYS A 162 -11.68 2.03 10.31
C LYS A 162 -11.23 2.49 8.92
N THR A 163 -11.24 3.80 8.68
CA THR A 163 -10.77 4.38 7.42
C THR A 163 -9.27 4.21 7.25
N MET A 164 -8.49 4.39 8.31
CA MET A 164 -7.04 4.15 8.30
C MET A 164 -6.73 2.69 8.02
N LEU A 165 -7.41 1.76 8.69
CA LEU A 165 -7.26 0.33 8.49
C LEU A 165 -7.59 -0.08 7.04
N ARG A 166 -8.67 0.45 6.47
CA ARG A 166 -9.01 0.22 5.05
C ARG A 166 -7.90 0.71 4.11
N LYS A 167 -7.38 1.92 4.33
CA LYS A 167 -6.24 2.45 3.55
C LYS A 167 -4.99 1.57 3.70
N LEU A 168 -4.72 1.08 4.91
CA LEU A 168 -3.58 0.21 5.16
C LEU A 168 -3.69 -1.14 4.43
N TYR A 169 -4.89 -1.71 4.25
CA TYR A 169 -5.05 -2.87 3.39
C TYR A 169 -4.75 -2.57 1.92
N THR A 170 -5.16 -1.40 1.41
CA THR A 170 -4.79 -0.95 0.06
C THR A 170 -3.28 -0.77 -0.08
N VAL A 171 -2.64 -0.16 0.93
CA VAL A 171 -1.17 -0.01 0.99
C VAL A 171 -0.48 -1.36 1.03
N ALA A 172 -0.96 -2.30 1.84
CA ALA A 172 -0.37 -3.63 1.94
C ALA A 172 -0.46 -4.39 0.60
N ALA A 173 -1.60 -4.34 -0.09
CA ALA A 173 -1.74 -4.92 -1.42
C ALA A 173 -0.76 -4.29 -2.43
N GLY A 174 -0.58 -2.97 -2.41
CA GLY A 174 0.39 -2.29 -3.29
C GLY A 174 1.85 -2.62 -2.96
N LEU A 175 2.20 -2.70 -1.67
CA LEU A 175 3.54 -3.10 -1.23
C LEU A 175 3.84 -4.59 -1.54
N GLU A 176 2.82 -5.44 -1.56
CA GLU A 176 2.94 -6.85 -1.96
C GLU A 176 3.18 -7.00 -3.46
N LEU A 177 2.49 -6.18 -4.29
CA LEU A 177 2.77 -6.10 -5.73
C LEU A 177 4.16 -5.51 -6.00
N ALA A 178 4.66 -4.67 -5.10
CA ALA A 178 6.02 -4.13 -5.14
C ALA A 178 7.11 -5.09 -4.63
N GLU A 179 6.73 -6.29 -4.19
CA GLU A 179 7.63 -7.31 -3.62
C GLU A 179 8.41 -6.85 -2.36
N ILE A 180 7.94 -5.79 -1.70
CA ILE A 180 8.55 -5.28 -0.45
C ILE A 180 8.05 -6.07 0.75
N ILE A 181 6.77 -6.45 0.73
CA ILE A 181 6.12 -7.25 1.77
C ILE A 181 5.46 -8.50 1.20
N GLY A 182 5.26 -9.50 2.03
CA GLY A 182 4.52 -10.72 1.73
C GLY A 182 3.33 -10.91 2.67
N LYS A 183 2.33 -11.65 2.20
CA LYS A 183 1.23 -12.11 3.05
C LYS A 183 1.69 -13.23 3.98
N THR A 184 1.04 -13.32 5.13
CA THR A 184 1.18 -14.43 6.08
C THR A 184 -0.12 -15.21 6.17
N ASN A 185 -0.10 -16.34 6.90
CA ASN A 185 -1.31 -17.12 7.17
C ASN A 185 -2.24 -16.44 8.19
N ARG A 186 -1.76 -15.44 8.91
CA ARG A 186 -2.54 -14.72 9.92
C ARG A 186 -3.23 -13.51 9.29
N VAL A 187 -4.50 -13.34 9.64
CA VAL A 187 -5.31 -12.24 9.10
C VAL A 187 -4.72 -10.90 9.55
N ALA A 188 -4.52 -10.00 8.58
CA ALA A 188 -3.96 -8.66 8.78
C ALA A 188 -2.47 -8.61 9.20
N GLU A 189 -1.78 -9.75 9.26
CA GLU A 189 -0.35 -9.80 9.52
C GLU A 189 0.42 -9.80 8.18
N ILE A 190 1.37 -8.88 8.06
CA ILE A 190 2.24 -8.72 6.90
C ILE A 190 3.69 -9.02 7.28
N LYS A 191 4.45 -9.59 6.35
CA LYS A 191 5.85 -9.95 6.51
C LYS A 191 6.74 -9.06 5.65
N PHE A 192 7.80 -8.50 6.20
CA PHE A 192 8.81 -7.81 5.42
C PHE A 192 9.72 -8.82 4.70
N LEU A 193 9.92 -8.65 3.39
CA LEU A 193 10.67 -9.61 2.57
C LEU A 193 12.16 -9.30 2.51
N HIS A 194 12.54 -8.03 2.62
CA HIS A 194 13.94 -7.63 2.53
C HIS A 194 14.69 -7.88 3.84
N PRO A 195 16.00 -8.20 3.77
CA PRO A 195 16.82 -8.26 4.95
C PRO A 195 16.83 -6.88 5.60
N ILE A 196 16.46 -6.83 6.87
CA ILE A 196 16.70 -5.63 7.68
C ILE A 196 18.23 -5.53 7.80
N PRO A 197 18.85 -4.40 7.42
CA PRO A 197 20.29 -4.22 7.54
C PRO A 197 20.63 -4.15 9.03
N SER A 198 20.74 -5.33 9.64
CA SER A 198 20.99 -5.51 11.07
C SER A 198 22.46 -5.89 11.31
N ARG A 199 23.25 -6.03 10.24
CA ARG A 199 24.66 -6.41 10.25
C ARG A 199 25.37 -5.69 9.11
N ALA A 200 26.47 -4.99 9.41
CA ALA A 200 27.58 -5.03 8.46
C ALA A 200 27.97 -6.52 8.38
N PHE A 201 28.01 -7.10 7.18
CA PHE A 201 28.29 -8.52 6.99
C PHE A 201 29.49 -8.93 7.85
N ALA A 202 29.23 -9.65 8.94
CA ALA A 202 30.27 -10.21 9.77
C ALA A 202 31.05 -11.18 8.89
N ASP A 203 32.37 -10.99 8.81
CA ASP A 203 33.24 -11.89 8.08
C ASP A 203 33.17 -13.27 8.77
N PRO A 204 32.62 -14.31 8.12
CA PRO A 204 32.46 -15.62 8.75
C PRO A 204 33.80 -16.27 9.14
N THR A 205 34.93 -15.70 8.71
CA THR A 205 36.27 -16.15 9.09
C THR A 205 36.82 -15.49 10.35
N ASP A 206 36.20 -14.40 10.84
CA ASP A 206 36.61 -13.73 12.07
C ASP A 206 35.66 -14.04 13.21
N ILE A 207 36.17 -14.78 14.22
CA ILE A 207 35.44 -15.12 15.44
C ILE A 207 34.97 -13.87 16.18
N MET A 208 35.72 -12.77 16.13
CA MET A 208 35.34 -11.53 16.82
C MET A 208 34.11 -10.88 16.17
N SER A 209 33.94 -11.03 14.86
CA SER A 209 32.74 -10.60 14.15
C SER A 209 31.50 -11.47 14.44
N MET A 210 31.69 -12.65 15.05
CA MET A 210 30.61 -13.52 15.51
C MET A 210 30.11 -13.17 16.93
N LEU A 211 30.88 -12.37 17.69
CA LEU A 211 30.49 -11.93 19.02
C LEU A 211 29.70 -10.63 18.91
N ASN A 212 28.59 -10.54 19.66
CA ASN A 212 27.81 -9.31 19.69
C ASN A 212 28.64 -8.18 20.33
N THR A 213 28.74 -7.04 19.66
CA THR A 213 29.41 -5.87 20.24
C THR A 213 28.54 -5.24 21.32
N LYS A 214 29.15 -4.43 22.20
CA LYS A 214 28.39 -3.68 23.20
C LYS A 214 27.39 -2.73 22.52
N GLU A 215 27.76 -2.10 21.40
CA GLU A 215 26.83 -1.25 20.66
C GLU A 215 25.63 -2.03 20.13
N GLU A 216 25.82 -3.28 19.69
CA GLU A 216 24.73 -4.13 19.20
C GLU A 216 23.77 -4.53 20.33
N LEU A 217 24.31 -4.87 21.51
CA LEU A 217 23.48 -5.16 22.69
C LEU A 217 22.67 -3.92 23.12
N ASP A 218 23.29 -2.74 23.10
CA ASP A 218 22.63 -1.48 23.41
C ASP A 218 21.55 -1.15 22.35
N ALA A 219 21.83 -1.41 21.07
CA ALA A 219 20.86 -1.24 19.99
C ALA A 219 19.66 -2.19 20.14
N GLU A 220 19.89 -3.45 20.46
CA GLU A 220 18.81 -4.43 20.67
C GLU A 220 17.95 -4.08 21.89
N SER A 221 18.57 -3.60 22.98
CA SER A 221 17.86 -3.06 24.14
C SER A 221 16.96 -1.87 23.75
N ASN A 222 17.45 -0.98 22.89
CA ASN A 222 16.66 0.14 22.36
C ASN A 222 15.48 -0.33 21.50
N PHE A 223 15.70 -1.31 20.61
CA PHE A 223 14.61 -1.88 19.82
C PHE A 223 13.56 -2.57 20.68
N GLU A 224 13.99 -3.32 21.70
CA GLU A 224 13.08 -3.96 22.66
C GLU A 224 12.24 -2.93 23.43
N GLY A 225 12.87 -1.82 23.86
CA GLY A 225 12.16 -0.69 24.46
C GLY A 225 11.09 -0.12 23.55
N ARG A 226 11.42 0.09 22.26
CA ARG A 226 10.45 0.58 21.26
C ARG A 226 9.30 -0.40 21.03
N ARG A 227 9.58 -1.70 20.96
CA ARG A 227 8.57 -2.75 20.81
C ARG A 227 7.60 -2.77 22.00
N LYS A 228 8.11 -2.63 23.24
CA LYS A 228 7.27 -2.52 24.44
C LYS A 228 6.36 -1.30 24.40
N ILE A 229 6.88 -0.13 24.00
CA ILE A 229 6.08 1.09 23.85
C ILE A 229 5.00 0.91 22.77
N PHE A 230 5.36 0.32 21.63
CA PHE A 230 4.41 0.02 20.55
C PHE A 230 3.29 -0.91 21.02
N GLN A 231 3.61 -1.97 21.75
CA GLN A 231 2.62 -2.86 22.36
C GLN A 231 1.74 -2.12 23.36
N ALA A 232 2.32 -1.30 24.25
CA ALA A 232 1.55 -0.54 25.23
C ALA A 232 0.52 0.39 24.57
N ILE A 233 0.87 1.05 23.45
CA ILE A 233 -0.04 1.92 22.70
C ILE A 233 -1.16 1.11 22.02
N THR A 234 -0.85 -0.07 21.49
CA THR A 234 -1.77 -0.83 20.63
C THR A 234 -2.74 -1.72 21.42
N TYR A 235 -2.37 -2.12 22.63
CA TYR A 235 -3.18 -2.93 23.54
C TYR A 235 -3.99 -2.11 24.57
N ASP A 236 -3.93 -0.78 24.55
CA ASP A 236 -4.74 0.03 25.47
C ASP A 236 -6.25 -0.26 25.27
N ARG A 237 -6.86 -0.89 26.29
CA ARG A 237 -8.26 -1.35 26.29
C ARG A 237 -9.26 -0.19 26.23
N ARG A 238 -8.86 1.03 26.59
CA ARG A 238 -9.75 2.21 26.55
C ARG A 238 -10.26 2.48 25.13
N PHE A 239 -9.49 2.10 24.12
CA PHE A 239 -9.89 2.24 22.72
C PHE A 239 -11.04 1.29 22.33
N LEU A 240 -11.09 0.10 22.93
CA LEU A 240 -12.16 -0.88 22.69
C LEU A 240 -13.45 -0.50 23.42
N ALA A 241 -13.33 0.12 24.60
CA ALA A 241 -14.47 0.56 25.39
C ALA A 241 -15.19 1.78 24.78
N ALA A 242 -14.46 2.73 24.19
CA ALA A 242 -15.05 3.92 23.56
C ALA A 242 -15.88 3.62 22.29
N GLU A 243 -15.67 2.45 21.67
CA GLU A 243 -16.44 2.01 20.49
C GLU A 243 -17.74 1.29 20.87
N SER A 244 -17.84 0.74 22.09
CA SER A 244 -19.02 0.06 22.62
C SER A 244 -20.14 1.00 23.07
N VAL A 245 -19.87 2.29 23.25
CA VAL A 245 -20.78 3.22 23.93
C VAL A 245 -21.42 4.23 22.96
N ARG A 246 -21.25 4.11 21.64
CA ARG A 246 -22.04 4.97 20.73
C ARG A 246 -23.46 4.42 20.65
N PRO A 247 -24.47 5.10 21.25
CA PRO A 247 -25.86 4.71 21.03
C PRO A 247 -26.13 4.92 19.55
N VAL A 248 -26.76 3.94 18.92
CA VAL A 248 -27.40 4.15 17.63
C VAL A 248 -28.45 5.22 17.86
N LEU A 249 -28.13 6.48 17.56
CA LEU A 249 -29.14 7.53 17.43
C LEU A 249 -30.04 7.07 16.27
N MET A 250 -31.13 6.38 16.63
CA MET A 250 -32.23 6.12 15.73
C MET A 250 -32.70 7.48 15.24
N PHE A 251 -32.42 7.77 13.98
CA PHE A 251 -33.11 8.83 13.25
C PHE A 251 -34.59 8.44 13.23
N GLN A 252 -35.38 9.02 14.12
CA GLN A 252 -36.83 9.07 13.98
C GLN A 252 -37.11 9.95 12.77
N THR A 253 -37.54 9.32 11.67
CA THR A 253 -38.12 10.02 10.52
C THR A 253 -39.43 10.66 10.98
N PRO A 254 -39.67 11.96 10.75
CA PRO A 254 -40.96 12.56 11.02
C PRO A 254 -41.97 11.97 10.03
N ALA A 255 -43.08 11.46 10.57
CA ALA A 255 -44.21 10.99 9.81
C ALA A 255 -44.85 12.16 9.05
N GLU A 256 -45.05 11.97 7.75
CA GLU A 256 -45.83 12.85 6.90
C GLU A 256 -47.28 12.88 7.41
N VAL A 257 -47.76 14.07 7.75
CA VAL A 257 -49.16 14.34 8.04
C VAL A 257 -49.87 14.54 6.70
N TYR A 258 -50.82 13.65 6.43
CA TYR A 258 -51.83 13.77 5.37
C TYR A 258 -52.82 14.91 5.67
#